data_AF-A0A7Y4UBQ3-F1
#
_entry.id   AF-A0A7Y4UBQ3-F1
#
_cell.length_a   1.000
_cell.length_b   1.000
_cell.length_c   1.000
_cell.angle_alpha   90.00
_cell.angle_beta   90.00
_cell.angle_gamma   90.00
#
_symmetry.space_group_name_H-M   'P 1'
#
loop_
_entity.id
_entity.type
_entity.pdbx_description
1 polymer ?
#
loop_
_entity_poly.entity_id
_entity_poly.type
_entity_poly.pdbx_seq_one_letter_code
_entity_poly.pdbx_strand_id
1 'polypeptide(L)'
;PPPPPVSLQDPKQIGQLAQKFNSFAQDGNWAEAQLLLSTYAQQKLTEESTTLQASLLGVQQNDKVALASTVPTNNDNEAADRVRQDCLFRMQNAKGEIKDLIVPLAIVMEGTPPNARLAINSWKEEAAKPSASPTATLAVDPAVRK
;
A
#
# COMPACT_ATOMS: atom_id res chain seq x y z
N PRO A 1 7.59 30.00 -0.56
CA PRO A 1 8.50 28.88 -0.25
C PRO A 1 8.09 27.68 -1.12
N PRO A 2 9.03 26.90 -1.70
CA PRO A 2 8.67 25.67 -2.38
C PRO A 2 8.05 24.69 -1.38
N PRO A 3 7.10 23.84 -1.81
CA PRO A 3 6.59 22.77 -0.96
C PRO A 3 7.77 21.87 -0.52
N PRO A 4 7.72 21.32 0.71
CA PRO A 4 8.75 20.42 1.18
C PRO A 4 8.90 19.23 0.22
N PRO A 5 10.12 18.72 0.02
CA PRO A 5 10.34 17.54 -0.80
C PRO A 5 9.58 16.34 -0.22
N VAL A 6 9.08 15.50 -1.11
CA VAL A 6 8.42 14.26 -0.72
C VAL A 6 9.43 13.31 -0.10
N SER A 7 9.07 12.69 1.04
CA SER A 7 9.97 11.82 1.78
C SER A 7 9.25 10.67 2.47
N LEU A 8 9.78 9.46 2.31
CA LEU A 8 9.38 8.29 3.10
C LEU A 8 9.88 8.35 4.55
N GLN A 9 10.76 9.28 4.88
CA GLN A 9 11.26 9.48 6.25
C GLN A 9 10.46 10.54 7.01
N ASP A 10 9.49 11.19 6.36
CA ASP A 10 8.65 12.20 6.99
C ASP A 10 7.33 11.58 7.49
N PRO A 11 7.20 11.30 8.80
CA PRO A 11 6.00 10.67 9.35
C PRO A 11 4.76 11.55 9.17
N LYS A 12 4.91 12.87 8.98
CA LYS A 12 3.76 13.74 8.73
C LYS A 12 3.18 13.50 7.33
N GLN A 13 4.01 13.33 6.32
CA GLN A 13 3.55 13.06 4.96
C GLN A 13 2.89 11.68 4.85
N ILE A 14 3.49 10.68 5.51
CA ILE A 14 2.94 9.33 5.62
C ILE A 14 1.57 9.37 6.31
N GLY A 15 1.49 10.04 7.46
CA GLY A 15 0.25 10.19 8.22
C GLY A 15 -0.83 10.93 7.43
N GLN A 16 -0.47 11.97 6.67
CA GLN A 16 -1.41 12.70 5.81
C GLN A 16 -1.97 11.82 4.69
N LEU A 17 -1.13 11.01 4.03
CA LEU A 17 -1.58 10.07 3.00
C LEU A 17 -2.57 9.04 3.58
N ALA A 18 -2.21 8.42 4.70
CA ALA A 18 -3.03 7.41 5.34
C ALA A 18 -4.35 8.00 5.88
N GLN A 19 -4.30 9.20 6.46
CA GLN A 19 -5.50 9.91 6.90
C GLN A 19 -6.42 10.22 5.72
N LYS A 20 -5.88 10.70 4.60
CA LYS A 20 -6.66 11.00 3.39
C LYS A 20 -7.31 9.73 2.82
N PHE A 21 -6.56 8.63 2.77
CA PHE A 21 -7.09 7.33 2.37
C PHE A 21 -8.23 6.87 3.27
N ASN A 22 -8.05 6.98 4.59
CA ASN A 22 -9.06 6.63 5.58
C ASN A 22 -10.34 7.46 5.44
N SER A 23 -10.22 8.77 5.22
CA SER A 23 -11.39 9.63 4.96
C SER A 23 -12.15 9.18 3.71
N PHE A 24 -11.46 8.92 2.60
CA PHE A 24 -12.13 8.43 1.39
C PHE A 24 -12.79 7.06 1.58
N ALA A 25 -12.14 6.13 2.27
CA ALA A 25 -12.72 4.82 2.58
C ALA A 25 -13.98 4.96 3.48
N GLN A 26 -13.92 5.82 4.50
CA GLN A 26 -15.04 6.09 5.40
C GLN A 26 -16.23 6.74 4.69
N ASP A 27 -15.97 7.64 3.75
CA ASP A 27 -16.99 8.31 2.94
C ASP A 27 -17.52 7.42 1.80
N GLY A 28 -16.98 6.21 1.63
CA GLY A 28 -17.32 5.31 0.53
C GLY A 28 -16.80 5.78 -0.84
N ASN A 29 -15.90 6.77 -0.85
CA ASN A 29 -15.35 7.36 -2.07
C ASN A 29 -14.12 6.58 -2.57
N TRP A 30 -14.35 5.32 -2.93
CA TRP A 30 -13.30 4.38 -3.32
C TRP A 30 -12.56 4.77 -4.61
N ALA A 31 -13.20 5.55 -5.48
CA ALA A 31 -12.56 6.10 -6.67
C ALA A 31 -11.43 7.06 -6.29
N GLU A 32 -11.67 7.98 -5.34
CA GLU A 32 -10.65 8.89 -4.83
C GLU A 32 -9.57 8.17 -4.02
N ALA A 33 -9.95 7.16 -3.23
CA ALA A 33 -8.98 6.30 -2.54
C ALA A 33 -8.06 5.56 -3.55
N GLN A 34 -8.59 5.12 -4.68
CA GLN A 34 -7.84 4.44 -5.73
C GLN A 34 -6.82 5.36 -6.41
N LEU A 35 -7.07 6.67 -6.48
CA LEU A 35 -6.10 7.65 -7.00
C LEU A 35 -4.87 7.82 -6.11
N LEU A 36 -4.94 7.39 -4.84
CA LEU A 36 -3.80 7.39 -3.92
C LEU A 36 -2.90 6.16 -4.08
N LEU A 37 -3.31 5.20 -4.89
CA LEU A 37 -2.52 4.00 -5.16
C LEU A 37 -1.38 4.30 -6.12
N SER A 38 -0.28 3.55 -5.97
CA SER A 38 0.80 3.54 -6.95
C SER A 38 0.31 2.95 -8.28
N THR A 39 1.01 3.24 -9.36
CA THR A 39 0.75 2.65 -10.68
C THR A 39 0.79 1.13 -10.61
N TYR A 40 1.74 0.58 -9.84
CA TYR A 40 1.86 -0.86 -9.59
C TYR A 40 0.61 -1.46 -8.92
N ALA A 41 0.12 -0.82 -7.87
CA ALA A 41 -1.09 -1.23 -7.19
C ALA A 41 -2.34 -1.17 -8.09
N GLN A 42 -2.45 -0.13 -8.92
CA GLN A 42 -3.54 0.01 -9.89
C GLN A 42 -3.48 -1.09 -10.97
N GLN A 43 -2.28 -1.43 -11.45
CA GLN A 43 -2.08 -2.54 -12.37
C GLN A 43 -2.52 -3.86 -11.75
N LYS A 44 -2.15 -4.15 -10.48
CA LYS A 44 -2.62 -5.34 -9.78
C LYS A 44 -4.14 -5.45 -9.72
N LEU A 45 -4.83 -4.36 -9.39
CA LEU A 45 -6.30 -4.36 -9.39
C LEU A 45 -6.88 -4.70 -10.77
N THR A 46 -6.26 -4.19 -11.83
CA THR A 46 -6.65 -4.45 -13.21
C THR A 46 -6.41 -5.92 -13.60
N GLU A 47 -5.23 -6.46 -13.26
CA GLU A 47 -4.87 -7.86 -13.51
C GLU A 47 -5.78 -8.84 -12.74
N GLU A 48 -6.09 -8.51 -11.49
CA GLU A 48 -7.02 -9.29 -10.64
C GLU A 48 -8.50 -9.07 -11.02
N SER A 49 -8.80 -8.17 -11.98
CA SER A 49 -10.16 -7.78 -12.38
C SER A 49 -11.05 -7.43 -11.18
N THR A 50 -10.50 -6.69 -10.22
CA THR A 50 -11.15 -6.36 -8.95
C THR A 50 -11.07 -4.86 -8.66
N THR A 51 -11.93 -4.37 -7.76
CA THR A 51 -11.88 -2.99 -7.28
C THR A 51 -11.05 -2.89 -6.02
N LEU A 52 -10.57 -1.69 -5.67
CA LEU A 52 -9.89 -1.46 -4.40
C LEU A 52 -10.76 -1.90 -3.22
N GLN A 53 -12.03 -1.51 -3.20
CA GLN A 53 -12.99 -1.87 -2.16
C GLN A 53 -13.13 -3.38 -2.01
N ALA A 54 -13.35 -4.09 -3.12
CA ALA A 54 -13.51 -5.55 -3.12
C ALA A 54 -12.23 -6.25 -2.68
N SER A 55 -11.08 -5.80 -3.16
CA SER A 55 -9.77 -6.37 -2.84
C SER A 55 -9.37 -6.16 -1.38
N LEU A 56 -9.75 -5.02 -0.79
CA LEU A 56 -9.38 -4.63 0.56
C LEU A 56 -10.35 -5.17 1.62
N LEU A 57 -11.67 -5.05 1.38
CA LEU A 57 -12.70 -5.47 2.35
C LEU A 57 -13.13 -6.92 2.17
N GLY A 58 -12.91 -7.50 0.98
CA GLY A 58 -13.34 -8.85 0.65
C GLY A 58 -14.83 -9.04 0.89
N VAL A 59 -15.17 -10.00 1.74
CA VAL A 59 -16.57 -10.32 2.09
C VAL A 59 -17.31 -9.16 2.78
N GLN A 60 -16.60 -8.19 3.35
CA GLN A 60 -17.17 -7.01 4.02
C GLN A 60 -17.38 -5.82 3.07
N GLN A 61 -17.20 -5.99 1.75
CA GLN A 61 -17.33 -4.88 0.79
C GLN A 61 -18.71 -4.20 0.80
N ASN A 62 -19.75 -4.91 1.22
CA ASN A 62 -21.12 -4.38 1.31
C ASN A 62 -21.42 -3.75 2.68
N ASP A 63 -20.52 -3.89 3.65
CA ASP A 63 -20.66 -3.29 4.97
C ASP A 63 -20.22 -1.82 4.90
N LYS A 64 -20.79 -0.98 5.77
CA LYS A 64 -20.42 0.43 5.86
C LYS A 64 -19.17 0.58 6.70
N VAL A 65 -18.18 1.32 6.22
CA VAL A 65 -17.06 1.80 7.07
C VAL A 65 -17.62 2.86 8.02
N ALA A 66 -17.86 2.51 9.27
CA ALA A 66 -18.39 3.41 10.29
C ALA A 66 -17.31 4.30 10.90
N LEU A 67 -16.07 3.79 10.97
CA LEU A 67 -14.90 4.54 11.43
C LEU A 67 -13.66 4.06 10.68
N ALA A 68 -12.81 5.00 10.31
CA ALA A 68 -11.48 4.75 9.78
C ALA A 68 -10.43 5.54 10.57
N SER A 69 -9.35 4.89 10.99
CA SER A 69 -8.28 5.54 11.74
C SER A 69 -6.91 4.92 11.47
N THR A 70 -5.84 5.67 11.67
CA THR A 70 -4.48 5.13 11.62
C THR A 70 -4.14 4.49 12.95
N VAL A 71 -3.47 3.34 12.90
CA VAL A 71 -2.93 2.67 14.08
C VAL A 71 -1.46 3.05 14.19
N PRO A 72 -0.95 3.41 15.38
CA PRO A 72 0.48 3.56 15.58
C PRO A 72 1.16 2.20 15.33
N THR A 73 1.85 2.09 14.20
CA THR A 73 2.68 0.94 13.88
C THR A 73 4.11 1.27 14.30
N ASN A 74 4.77 0.36 15.02
CA ASN A 74 6.21 0.44 15.17
C ASN A 74 6.81 0.21 13.79
N ASN A 75 7.23 1.29 13.14
CA ASN A 75 7.94 1.27 11.87
C ASN A 75 9.36 0.72 12.11
N ASP A 76 9.46 -0.57 12.38
CA ASP A 76 10.68 -1.30 12.05
C ASP A 76 10.82 -1.17 10.54
N ASN A 77 11.85 -0.43 10.11
CA ASN A 77 12.14 -0.09 8.72
C ASN A 77 12.32 -1.38 7.88
N GLU A 78 11.22 -2.00 7.44
CA GLU A 78 11.30 -3.30 6.75
C GLU A 78 11.92 -3.21 5.34
N ALA A 79 12.08 -2.03 4.74
CA ALA A 79 13.04 -1.78 3.67
C ALA A 79 13.20 -0.28 3.40
N ALA A 80 14.35 0.17 2.90
CA ALA A 80 14.63 1.59 2.64
C ALA A 80 13.71 2.24 1.58
N ASP A 81 12.96 1.43 0.82
CA ASP A 81 12.10 1.83 -0.30
C ASP A 81 10.61 1.92 0.07
N ARG A 82 10.21 1.49 1.28
CA ARG A 82 8.80 1.44 1.70
C ARG A 82 8.62 1.68 3.20
N VAL A 83 7.45 2.20 3.56
CA VAL A 83 7.03 2.34 4.96
C VAL A 83 5.68 1.67 5.16
N ARG A 84 5.49 1.04 6.32
CA ARG A 84 4.23 0.42 6.69
C ARG A 84 3.38 1.40 7.51
N GLN A 85 2.09 1.45 7.24
CA GLN A 85 1.14 2.19 8.06
C GLN A 85 -0.13 1.36 8.19
N ASP A 86 -0.45 0.90 9.39
CA ASP A 86 -1.69 0.16 9.61
C ASP A 86 -2.88 1.12 9.74
N CYS A 87 -4.02 0.72 9.17
CA CYS A 87 -5.29 1.41 9.28
C CYS A 87 -6.33 0.48 9.91
N LEU A 88 -7.11 1.00 10.86
CA LEU A 88 -8.26 0.33 11.44
C LEU A 88 -9.54 0.79 10.72
N PHE A 89 -10.27 -0.15 10.15
CA PHE A 89 -11.63 0.05 9.67
C PHE A 89 -12.62 -0.67 10.58
N ARG A 90 -13.51 0.11 11.18
CA ARG A 90 -14.67 -0.41 11.90
C ARG A 90 -15.84 -0.47 10.94
N MET A 91 -16.19 -1.68 10.54
CA MET A 91 -17.29 -1.98 9.64
C MET A 91 -18.56 -2.19 10.44
N GLN A 92 -19.69 -1.75 9.90
CA GLN A 92 -21.02 -2.02 10.42
C GLN A 92 -21.89 -2.61 9.30
N ASN A 93 -22.45 -3.79 9.55
CA ASN A 93 -23.34 -4.42 8.59
C ASN A 93 -24.79 -3.91 8.74
N ALA A 94 -25.67 -4.34 7.83
CA ALA A 94 -27.08 -3.93 7.83
C ALA A 94 -27.87 -4.35 9.09
N LYS A 95 -27.37 -5.33 9.86
CA LYS A 95 -27.96 -5.76 11.14
C LYS A 95 -27.45 -4.95 12.33
N GLY A 96 -26.50 -4.04 12.10
CA GLY A 96 -25.85 -3.24 13.13
C GLY A 96 -24.68 -3.93 13.81
N GLU A 97 -24.27 -5.13 13.35
CA GLU A 97 -23.11 -5.83 13.89
C GLU A 97 -21.82 -5.09 13.49
N ILE A 98 -20.91 -4.95 14.45
CA ILE A 98 -19.66 -4.22 14.29
C ILE A 98 -18.51 -5.21 14.14
N LYS A 99 -17.63 -4.97 13.17
CA LYS A 99 -16.40 -5.73 12.98
C LYS A 99 -15.22 -4.80 12.71
N ASP A 100 -14.11 -5.06 13.38
CA ASP A 100 -12.86 -4.33 13.18
C ASP A 100 -11.97 -5.09 12.19
N LEU A 101 -11.37 -4.36 11.24
CA LEU A 101 -10.43 -4.85 10.24
C LEU A 101 -9.18 -3.97 10.27
N ILE A 102 -8.02 -4.58 10.47
CA ILE A 102 -6.73 -3.89 10.35
C ILE A 102 -6.17 -4.14 8.96
N VAL A 103 -5.85 -3.06 8.25
CA VAL A 103 -5.33 -3.08 6.89
C VAL A 103 -3.92 -2.50 6.89
N PRO A 104 -2.89 -3.30 6.58
CA PRO A 104 -1.52 -2.81 6.49
C PRO A 104 -1.29 -2.12 5.15
N LEU A 105 -1.04 -0.81 5.15
CA LEU A 105 -0.68 -0.07 3.95
C LEU A 105 0.84 -0.06 3.78
N ALA A 106 1.33 -0.52 2.63
CA ALA A 106 2.71 -0.31 2.21
C ALA A 106 2.77 0.98 1.38
N ILE A 107 3.47 1.99 1.88
CA ILE A 107 3.62 3.30 1.25
C ILE A 107 5.00 3.38 0.60
N VAL A 108 5.04 3.80 -0.66
CA VAL A 108 6.27 4.00 -1.43
C VAL A 108 6.32 5.42 -1.98
N MET A 109 7.51 5.86 -2.36
CA MET A 109 7.67 7.06 -3.17
C MET A 109 7.64 6.67 -4.65
N GLU A 110 6.77 7.31 -5.42
CA GLU A 110 6.62 7.10 -6.84
C GLU A 110 7.01 8.35 -7.61
N GLY A 111 7.69 8.15 -8.75
CA GLY A 111 8.19 9.22 -9.61
C GLY A 111 9.54 9.76 -9.16
N THR A 112 10.01 10.76 -9.89
CA THR A 112 11.25 11.49 -9.58
C THR A 112 10.94 12.96 -9.34
N PRO A 113 11.72 13.65 -8.49
CA PRO A 113 11.57 15.09 -8.31
C PRO A 113 11.58 15.82 -9.66
N PRO A 114 10.69 16.81 -9.88
CA PRO A 114 9.78 17.43 -8.90
C PRO A 114 8.42 16.73 -8.75
N ASN A 115 8.13 15.68 -9.52
CA ASN A 115 6.82 15.02 -9.57
C ASN A 115 6.72 13.80 -8.65
N ALA A 116 7.67 13.65 -7.72
CA ALA A 116 7.64 12.58 -6.74
C ALA A 116 6.42 12.75 -5.81
N ARG A 117 5.77 11.63 -5.47
CA ARG A 117 4.65 11.59 -4.52
C ARG A 117 4.72 10.33 -3.66
N LEU A 118 4.10 10.37 -2.48
CA LEU A 118 3.82 9.15 -1.73
C LEU A 118 2.58 8.47 -2.32
N ALA A 119 2.61 7.15 -2.44
CA ALA A 119 1.52 6.36 -2.95
C ALA A 119 1.40 5.02 -2.20
N ILE A 120 0.19 4.48 -2.13
CA ILE A 120 -0.07 3.18 -1.51
C ILE A 120 0.23 2.09 -2.53
N ASN A 121 1.23 1.26 -2.26
CA ASN A 121 1.69 0.20 -3.13
C ASN A 121 1.03 -1.16 -2.87
N SER A 122 0.58 -1.39 -1.63
CA SER A 122 -0.18 -2.58 -1.24
C SER A 122 -1.00 -2.29 0.01
N TRP A 123 -2.10 -3.03 0.18
CA TRP A 123 -2.97 -3.07 1.37
C TRP A 123 -3.14 -4.51 1.90
N LYS A 124 -2.39 -5.44 1.31
CA LYS A 124 -2.29 -6.83 1.75
C LYS A 124 -0.87 -7.05 2.24
N GLU A 125 -0.71 -7.91 3.23
CA GLU A 125 0.61 -8.38 3.63
C GLU A 125 1.20 -9.13 2.42
N GLU A 126 2.04 -8.43 1.67
CA GLU A 126 2.73 -9.03 0.55
C GLU A 126 3.84 -9.83 1.20
N ALA A 127 3.65 -11.16 1.28
CA ALA A 127 4.69 -12.08 1.73
C ALA A 127 5.99 -11.66 1.03
N ALA A 128 6.99 -11.26 1.82
CA ALA A 128 8.23 -10.70 1.33
C ALA A 128 8.71 -11.57 0.16
N LYS A 129 8.69 -11.03 -1.07
CA LYS A 129 9.32 -11.73 -2.19
C LYS A 129 10.75 -11.99 -1.73
N PRO A 130 11.25 -13.24 -1.70
CA PRO A 130 12.66 -13.46 -1.46
C PRO A 130 13.38 -12.64 -2.52
N SER A 131 14.13 -11.63 -2.04
CA SER A 131 14.98 -10.80 -2.86
C SER A 131 15.80 -11.75 -3.72
N ALA A 132 15.54 -11.74 -5.03
CA ALA A 132 16.28 -12.55 -5.97
C ALA A 132 17.72 -12.02 -5.95
N SER A 133 18.53 -12.58 -5.06
CA SER A 133 19.97 -12.46 -5.15
C SER A 133 20.34 -12.95 -6.55
N PRO A 134 21.11 -12.19 -7.34
CA PRO A 134 21.54 -12.67 -8.64
C PRO A 134 22.38 -13.91 -8.38
N THR A 135 21.82 -15.09 -8.67
CA THR A 135 22.60 -16.30 -8.83
C THR A 135 23.64 -15.99 -9.89
N ALA A 136 24.88 -15.84 -9.46
CA ALA A 136 26.01 -15.69 -10.34
C ALA A 136 26.03 -16.91 -11.28
N THR A 137 25.58 -16.71 -12.52
CA THR A 137 25.88 -17.61 -13.61
C THR A 137 27.38 -17.60 -13.78
N LEU A 138 28.05 -18.61 -13.21
CA LEU A 138 29.44 -18.88 -13.51
C LEU A 138 29.48 -19.35 -14.97
N ALA A 139 29.73 -18.42 -15.88
CA ALA A 139 30.09 -18.72 -17.25
C ALA A 139 31.39 -19.53 -17.21
N VAL A 140 31.31 -20.82 -17.58
CA VAL A 140 32.50 -21.59 -17.94
C VAL A 140 32.46 -21.75 -19.45
N ASP A 141 33.32 -20.99 -20.11
CA ASP A 141 33.67 -21.08 -21.52
C ASP A 141 35.22 -21.10 -21.56
N PRO A 142 35.90 -21.59 -22.60
CA PRO A 142 35.80 -22.87 -23.29
C PRO A 142 37.16 -23.62 -23.30
N ALA A 143 37.17 -24.79 -23.97
CA ALA A 143 38.34 -25.49 -24.53
C ALA A 143 39.29 -26.24 -23.58
N VAL A 144 39.46 -27.55 -23.82
CA VAL A 144 40.76 -28.14 -24.20
C VAL A 144 40.49 -29.42 -25.02
N ARG A 145 40.99 -29.40 -26.25
CA ARG A 145 41.26 -30.57 -27.09
C ARG A 145 42.23 -31.52 -26.38
N LYS A 146 41.97 -32.82 -26.42
CA LYS A 146 42.97 -33.84 -26.81
C LYS A 146 42.26 -35.13 -27.17
#